data_AF-A0A0C2ZF73-F1
#
_entry.id   AF-A0A0C2ZF73-F1
#
_cell.length_a   1.000
_cell.length_b   1.000
_cell.length_c   1.000
_cell.angle_alpha   90.00
_cell.angle_beta   90.00
_cell.angle_gamma   90.00
#
_symmetry.space_group_name_H-M   'P 1'
#
loop_
_entity.id
_entity.type
_entity.pdbx_description
1 polymer ?
#
loop_
_entity_poly.entity_id
_entity_poly.type
_entity_poly.pdbx_seq_one_letter_code
_entity_poly.pdbx_strand_id
1 'polypeptide(L)'
;MLTVGVAQMSKNPALLESGEILDIIDKKSKQAKLIAFPARYKSMLVDVIEEIEYARWLERNYEALKKGEKLDDALLLDGLDDN
;
A
#
# COMPACT_ATOMS: atom_id res chain seq x y z
N MET A 1 10.56 -11.87 -11.35
CA MET A 1 11.30 -10.67 -10.88
C MET A 1 12.72 -10.78 -11.38
N LEU A 2 13.22 -9.75 -12.06
CA LEU A 2 14.53 -9.71 -12.70
C LEU A 2 15.37 -8.57 -12.10
N THR A 3 16.58 -8.89 -11.65
CA THR A 3 17.51 -7.88 -11.13
C THR A 3 18.37 -7.31 -12.26
N VAL A 4 18.36 -6.00 -12.43
CA VAL A 4 19.08 -5.28 -13.50
C VAL A 4 19.93 -4.18 -12.90
N GLY A 5 21.16 -4.01 -13.40
CA GLY A 5 21.97 -2.85 -13.00
C GLY A 5 21.52 -1.57 -13.69
N VAL A 6 21.56 -0.43 -13.01
CA VAL A 6 21.23 0.90 -13.59
C VAL A 6 21.93 1.12 -14.94
N ALA A 7 23.24 0.84 -15.02
CA ALA A 7 24.02 1.00 -16.25
C ALA A 7 23.63 0.02 -17.39
N GLN A 8 23.07 -1.15 -17.06
CA GLN A 8 22.55 -2.08 -18.07
C GLN A 8 21.22 -1.61 -18.62
N MET A 9 20.34 -1.05 -17.79
CA MET A 9 19.09 -0.45 -18.24
C MET A 9 19.33 0.67 -19.24
N SER A 10 20.26 1.59 -18.95
CA SER A 10 20.57 2.70 -19.85
C SER A 10 21.09 2.24 -21.21
N LYS A 11 21.70 1.05 -21.29
CA LYS A 11 22.23 0.47 -22.53
C LYS A 11 21.23 -0.43 -23.26
N ASN A 12 20.23 -0.96 -22.55
CA ASN A 12 19.20 -1.82 -23.12
C ASN A 12 17.81 -1.49 -22.54
N PRO A 13 17.14 -0.46 -23.08
CA PRO A 13 15.81 -0.05 -22.62
C PRO A 13 14.74 -1.11 -22.82
N ALA A 14 14.92 -2.05 -23.76
CA ALA A 14 13.96 -3.13 -24.02
C ALA A 14 13.77 -4.07 -22.81
N LEU A 15 14.66 -4.02 -21.81
CA LEU A 15 14.46 -4.71 -20.54
C LEU A 15 13.18 -4.25 -19.81
N LEU A 16 12.73 -3.01 -20.04
CA LEU A 16 11.47 -2.46 -19.51
C LEU A 16 10.24 -3.10 -20.17
N GLU A 17 10.38 -3.67 -21.36
CA GLU A 17 9.30 -4.32 -22.11
C GLU A 17 9.17 -5.82 -21.79
N SER A 18 10.07 -6.37 -20.97
CA SER A 18 10.11 -7.79 -20.59
C SER A 18 8.82 -8.29 -19.92
N GLY A 19 7.98 -7.37 -19.43
CA GLY A 19 6.78 -7.72 -18.68
C GLY A 19 7.08 -8.32 -17.31
N GLU A 20 8.34 -8.38 -16.88
CA GLU A 20 8.76 -8.79 -15.53
C GLU A 20 8.76 -7.60 -14.57
N ILE A 21 8.65 -7.89 -13.27
CA ILE A 21 8.98 -6.90 -12.23
C ILE A 21 10.50 -6.75 -12.20
N LEU A 22 10.99 -5.51 -12.28
CA LEU A 22 12.43 -5.23 -12.31
C LEU A 22 12.90 -4.70 -10.97
N ASP A 23 13.94 -5.32 -10.43
CA ASP A 23 14.70 -4.81 -9.30
C ASP A 23 15.95 -4.11 -9.84
N ILE A 24 15.96 -2.78 -9.79
CA ILE A 24 17.02 -1.96 -10.36
C ILE A 24 18.01 -1.62 -9.24
N ILE A 25 19.22 -2.17 -9.39
CA ILE A 25 20.28 -2.03 -8.39
C ILE A 25 21.44 -1.18 -8.91
N ASP A 26 22.10 -0.46 -8.01
CA ASP A 26 23.47 -0.02 -8.25
C ASP A 26 24.41 -1.19 -8.01
N LYS A 27 25.04 -1.69 -9.09
CA LYS A 27 25.94 -2.84 -9.01
C LYS A 27 27.17 -2.62 -8.12
N LYS A 28 27.61 -1.37 -7.93
CA LYS A 28 28.78 -1.06 -7.11
C LYS A 28 28.44 -1.12 -5.62
N SER A 29 27.35 -0.49 -5.22
CA SER A 29 26.90 -0.47 -3.83
C SER A 29 26.02 -1.66 -3.44
N LYS A 30 25.57 -2.46 -4.42
CA LYS A 30 24.56 -3.53 -4.30
C LYS A 30 23.25 -3.07 -3.66
N GLN A 31 22.98 -1.77 -3.67
CA GLN A 31 21.74 -1.22 -3.13
C GLN A 31 20.66 -1.16 -4.20
N ALA A 32 19.46 -1.60 -3.83
CA ALA A 32 18.25 -1.37 -4.61
C ALA A 32 18.00 0.13 -4.71
N LYS A 33 17.83 0.62 -5.93
CA LYS A 33 17.52 2.03 -6.22
C LYS A 33 16.04 2.20 -6.54
N LEU A 34 15.45 1.23 -7.26
CA LEU A 34 14.07 1.30 -7.71
C LEU A 34 13.53 -0.12 -7.94
N ILE A 35 12.27 -0.35 -7.63
CA ILE A 35 11.51 -1.50 -8.13
C ILE A 35 10.51 -0.96 -9.16
N ALA A 36 10.55 -1.50 -10.37
CA ALA A 36 9.64 -1.14 -11.44
C ALA A 36 8.65 -2.27 -11.73
N PHE A 37 7.37 -1.91 -11.81
CA PHE A 37 6.28 -2.84 -12.09
C PHE A 37 5.74 -2.60 -13.50
N PRO A 38 5.39 -3.66 -14.25
CA PRO A 38 4.62 -3.53 -15.47
C PRO A 38 3.29 -2.79 -15.22
N ALA A 39 2.92 -1.90 -16.14
CA ALA A 39 1.72 -1.05 -15.98
C ALA A 39 0.42 -1.83 -15.75
N ARG A 40 0.33 -3.08 -16.24
CA ARG A 40 -0.82 -3.97 -16.01
C ARG A 40 -1.11 -4.25 -14.54
N TYR A 41 -0.11 -4.14 -13.66
CA TYR A 41 -0.29 -4.34 -12.22
C TYR A 41 -0.83 -3.09 -11.51
N LYS A 42 -1.01 -1.96 -12.21
CA LYS A 42 -1.42 -0.70 -11.59
C LYS A 42 -2.71 -0.82 -10.78
N SER A 43 -3.76 -1.45 -11.32
CA SER A 43 -5.03 -1.61 -10.59
C SER A 43 -4.83 -2.39 -9.30
N MET A 44 -4.19 -3.55 -9.37
CA MET A 44 -3.92 -4.38 -8.18
C MET A 44 -3.08 -3.65 -7.14
N LEU A 45 -2.08 -2.85 -7.57
CA LEU A 45 -1.25 -2.07 -6.66
C LEU A 45 -2.04 -0.96 -5.98
N VAL A 46 -2.98 -0.32 -6.67
CA VAL A 46 -3.87 0.71 -6.08
C VAL A 46 -4.72 0.08 -4.98
N ASP A 47 -5.40 -1.03 -5.28
CA ASP A 47 -6.28 -1.71 -4.31
C ASP A 47 -5.51 -2.11 -3.04
N VAL A 48 -4.32 -2.70 -3.21
CA VAL A 48 -3.47 -3.10 -2.07
C VAL A 48 -2.96 -1.90 -1.27
N ILE A 49 -2.63 -0.78 -1.92
CA ILE A 49 -2.20 0.43 -1.21
C ILE A 49 -3.36 0.99 -0.38
N GLU A 50 -4.57 1.04 -0.94
CA GLU A 50 -5.77 1.50 -0.23
C GLU A 50 -6.06 0.63 1.00
N GLU A 51 -5.97 -0.70 0.87
CA GLU A 51 -6.12 -1.63 2.01
C GLU A 51 -5.07 -1.38 3.10
N ILE A 52 -3.81 -1.17 2.73
CA ILE A 52 -2.73 -0.87 3.68
C ILE A 52 -2.99 0.46 4.39
N GLU A 53 -3.40 1.48 3.65
CA GLU A 53 -3.70 2.80 4.20
C GLU A 53 -4.88 2.74 5.16
N TYR A 54 -5.93 2.00 4.80
CA TYR A 54 -7.08 1.77 5.68
C TYR A 54 -6.67 1.01 6.94
N ALA A 55 -5.89 -0.06 6.84
CA ALA A 55 -5.42 -0.82 8.00
C ALA A 55 -4.60 0.07 8.96
N ARG A 56 -3.71 0.92 8.42
CA ARG A 56 -2.95 1.90 9.23
C ARG A 56 -3.82 2.97 9.83
N TRP A 57 -4.82 3.44 9.10
CA TRP A 57 -5.80 4.38 9.64
C TRP A 57 -6.58 3.74 10.79
N LEU A 58 -7.06 2.51 10.62
CA LEU A 58 -7.80 1.78 11.63
C LEU A 58 -6.96 1.60 12.90
N GLU A 59 -5.70 1.18 12.76
CA GLU A 59 -4.76 1.03 13.88
C GLU A 59 -4.59 2.35 14.67
N ARG A 60 -4.40 3.48 13.97
CA ARG A 60 -4.25 4.80 14.60
C ARG A 60 -5.51 5.28 15.32
N ASN A 61 -6.69 4.91 14.81
CA ASN A 61 -7.98 5.40 15.30
C ASN A 61 -8.72 4.38 16.17
N TYR A 62 -8.16 3.19 16.37
CA TYR A 62 -8.80 2.08 17.06
C TYR A 62 -9.30 2.46 18.46
N GLU A 63 -8.51 3.21 19.23
CA GLU A 63 -8.90 3.67 20.57
C GLU A 63 -9.98 4.75 20.57
N ALA A 64 -10.07 5.57 19.51
CA ALA A 64 -11.14 6.54 19.35
C ALA A 64 -12.45 5.86 18.93
N LEU A 65 -12.36 4.88 18.02
CA LEU A 65 -13.50 4.07 17.58
C LEU A 65 -14.10 3.25 18.73
N LYS A 66 -13.25 2.63 19.57
CA LYS A 66 -13.69 1.93 20.80
C LYS A 66 -14.41 2.82 21.80
N LYS A 67 -14.08 4.11 21.85
CA LYS A 67 -14.77 5.08 22.71
C LYS A 67 -16.08 5.55 22.10
N GLY A 68 -16.15 5.63 20.77
CA GLY A 68 -17.38 5.94 20.01
C GLY A 68 -18.44 4.84 20.12
N GLU A 69 -18.06 3.56 20.05
CA GLU A 69 -18.99 2.42 20.21
C GLU A 69 -19.71 2.44 21.58
N LYS A 70 -19.09 2.97 22.63
CA LYS A 70 -19.75 3.12 23.95
C LYS A 70 -20.77 4.26 24.02
N LEU A 71 -20.70 5.23 23.09
CA LEU A 71 -21.60 6.38 23.09
C LEU A 71 -22.91 6.07 22.38
N ASP A 72 -22.88 5.27 21.32
CA ASP A 72 -24.06 4.89 20.55
C ASP A 72 -25.00 3.98 21.36
N ASP A 73 -24.46 3.05 22.17
CA ASP A 73 -25.26 2.21 23.07
C ASP A 73 -25.91 3.00 24.23
N ALA A 74 -25.28 4.11 24.68
CA ALA A 74 -25.82 4.96 25.74
C ALA A 74 -26.89 5.94 25.23
N LEU A 75 -26.75 6.46 24.00
CA LEU A 75 -27.72 7.37 23.38
C LEU A 75 -28.99 6.66 22.89
N LEU A 76 -28.93 5.36 22.60
CA LEU A 76 -30.12 4.56 22.24
C LEU A 76 -31.00 4.18 23.45
N LEU A 77 -30.46 4.23 24.67
CA LEU A 77 -31.20 3.94 25.92
C LEU A 77 -31.85 5.17 26.55
N ASP A 78 -31.32 6.38 26.32
CA ASP A 78 -31.86 7.64 26.88
C ASP A 78 -33.14 8.13 26.15
N GLY A 79 -33.53 7.46 25.05
CA GLY A 79 -34.73 7.79 24.26
C GLY A 79 -35.93 6.85 24.44
N LEU A 80 -35.86 5.89 25.37
CA LEU A 80 -36.91 4.88 25.59
C LEU A 80 -37.71 5.06 26.89
N ASP A 81 -37.45 6.10 27.68
CA ASP A 81 -38.07 6.32 29.00
C ASP A 81 -39.02 7.54 29.06
N ASP A 82 -39.74 7.82 27.96
CA ASP A 82 -40.90 8.72 27.97
C ASP A 82 -42.06 8.09 27.16
N ASN A 83 -42.82 7.18 27.81
CA ASN A 83 -44.28 7.00 27.68
C ASN A 83 -44.82 5.94 28.65
#